data_AF-A0A2T9XYU6-F1
#
_entry.id   AF-A0A2T9XYU6-F1
#
_cell.length_a   1.000
_cell.length_b   1.000
_cell.length_c   1.000
_cell.angle_alpha   90.00
_cell.angle_beta   90.00
_cell.angle_gamma   90.00
#
_symmetry.space_group_name_H-M   'P 1'
#
loop_
_entity.id
_entity.type
_entity.pdbx_description
1 polymer ?
#
loop_
_entity_poly.entity_id
_entity_poly.type
_entity_poly.pdbx_seq_one_letter_code
_entity_poly.pdbx_strand_id
1 'polypeptide(L)'
;MTQQNQIDYKARLRQFMTDTTNIACLKGFKYIQMNILSLEEIYIKVLVEINDTKQNTSTTPESTHFKNKIITKKLSIPEFKHPKGISQQYNTLTYFILDSKTNVQKTPSSVDYLITGYPIYNCPYIYLKSNMPELLPTQNKTTQNLKLPIKLESTEFWHEYEIQPWDVLAEIVGSTFEILNQKSQAETKNPFQLNFPELLSLPIKERMVAIGSMLEFLRKVHLRGYYFSDLVLHDIEQLQELYYSIIKHLV
;
A
#
# COMPACT_ATOMS: atom_id res chain seq x y z
N MET A 1 -15.43 28.13 -1.69
CA MET A 1 -14.95 27.45 -0.46
C MET A 1 -14.75 28.50 0.62
N THR A 2 -15.33 28.29 1.80
CA THR A 2 -15.12 29.15 2.97
C THR A 2 -13.69 28.98 3.51
N GLN A 3 -13.11 30.03 4.11
CA GLN A 3 -11.76 29.97 4.71
C GLN A 3 -11.66 28.85 5.77
N GLN A 4 -12.76 28.59 6.50
CA GLN A 4 -12.83 27.52 7.49
C GLN A 4 -12.61 26.13 6.88
N ASN A 5 -13.21 25.83 5.72
CA ASN A 5 -13.04 24.54 5.06
C ASN A 5 -11.59 24.35 4.57
N GLN A 6 -10.91 25.41 4.16
CA GLN A 6 -9.49 25.33 3.76
C GLN A 6 -8.56 25.05 4.94
N ILE A 7 -8.84 25.61 6.12
CA ILE A 7 -8.06 25.35 7.34
C ILE A 7 -8.22 23.89 7.76
N ASP A 8 -9.43 23.35 7.65
CA ASP A 8 -9.74 21.96 8.01
C ASP A 8 -9.01 20.96 7.11
N TYR A 9 -9.03 21.14 5.79
CA TYR A 9 -8.30 20.25 4.88
C TYR A 9 -6.78 20.30 5.07
N LYS A 10 -6.20 21.45 5.44
CA LYS A 10 -4.78 21.55 5.77
C LYS A 10 -4.42 20.80 7.07
N ALA A 11 -5.27 20.88 8.09
CA ALA A 11 -5.07 20.13 9.32
C ALA A 11 -5.16 18.63 9.05
N ARG A 12 -6.17 18.21 8.29
CA ARG A 12 -6.37 16.82 7.88
C ARG A 12 -5.20 16.27 7.06
N LEU A 13 -4.70 17.02 6.07
CA LEU A 13 -3.54 16.59 5.27
C LEU A 13 -2.28 16.42 6.13
N ARG A 14 -2.04 17.33 7.08
CA ARG A 14 -0.92 17.22 8.02
C ARG A 14 -1.05 15.98 8.91
N GLN A 15 -2.25 15.68 9.40
CA GLN A 15 -2.49 14.47 10.16
C GLN A 15 -2.23 13.23 9.31
N PHE A 16 -2.72 13.20 8.07
CA PHE A 16 -2.46 12.10 7.14
C PHE A 16 -0.97 11.87 6.87
N MET A 17 -0.19 12.93 6.62
CA MET A 17 1.26 12.79 6.42
C MET A 17 1.98 12.33 7.68
N THR A 18 1.51 12.77 8.86
CA THR A 18 2.02 12.30 10.17
C THR A 18 1.77 10.82 10.34
N ASP A 19 0.54 10.35 10.09
CA ASP A 19 0.17 8.95 10.21
C ASP A 19 0.89 8.08 9.16
N THR A 20 1.07 8.59 7.94
CA THR A 20 1.86 7.90 6.90
C THR A 20 3.33 7.77 7.32
N THR A 21 3.90 8.79 7.98
CA THR A 21 5.26 8.75 8.54
C THR A 21 5.36 7.71 9.65
N ASN A 22 4.37 7.63 10.54
CA ASN A 22 4.32 6.61 11.60
C ASN A 22 4.29 5.20 11.02
N ILE A 23 3.52 4.98 9.95
CA ILE A 23 3.48 3.70 9.24
C ILE A 23 4.81 3.41 8.53
N ALA A 24 5.46 4.43 7.96
CA ALA A 24 6.76 4.27 7.31
C ALA A 24 7.87 3.81 8.27
N CYS A 25 7.73 4.07 9.57
CA CYS A 25 8.64 3.58 10.61
C CYS A 25 8.42 2.10 10.98
N LEU A 26 7.32 1.49 10.55
CA LEU A 26 7.03 0.08 10.84
C LEU A 26 7.91 -0.83 9.99
N LYS A 27 8.30 -1.97 10.56
CA LYS A 27 9.11 -3.01 9.91
C LYS A 27 8.35 -4.32 9.84
N GLY A 28 8.69 -5.17 8.87
CA GLY A 28 8.16 -6.52 8.77
C GLY A 28 6.92 -6.67 7.90
N PHE A 29 6.60 -5.70 7.04
CA PHE A 29 5.65 -5.92 5.96
C PHE A 29 6.28 -6.79 4.88
N LYS A 30 5.52 -7.74 4.33
CA LYS A 30 5.97 -8.61 3.25
C LYS A 30 6.06 -7.87 1.91
N TYR A 31 5.05 -7.05 1.62
CA TYR A 31 4.88 -6.44 0.30
C TYR A 31 5.27 -4.97 0.24
N ILE A 32 5.42 -4.30 1.38
CA ILE A 32 5.57 -2.84 1.44
C ILE A 32 6.90 -2.51 2.09
N GLN A 33 7.71 -1.69 1.41
CA GLN A 33 8.83 -0.99 2.02
C GLN A 33 8.62 0.51 1.87
N MET A 34 8.81 1.26 2.96
CA MET A 34 8.60 2.70 2.98
C MET A 34 9.85 3.40 3.47
N ASN A 35 10.19 4.52 2.82
CA ASN A 35 11.29 5.39 3.21
C ASN A 35 10.79 6.83 3.29
N ILE A 36 11.08 7.50 4.40
CA ILE A 36 10.75 8.92 4.58
C ILE A 36 11.79 9.74 3.81
N LEU A 37 11.36 10.58 2.87
CA LEU A 37 12.23 11.51 2.15
C LEU A 37 12.20 12.90 2.79
N SER A 38 11.00 13.36 3.12
CA SER A 38 10.76 14.63 3.82
C SER A 38 9.47 14.52 4.65
N LEU A 39 9.11 15.59 5.37
CA LEU A 39 7.83 15.67 6.08
C LEU A 39 6.60 15.63 5.16
N GLU A 40 6.80 15.95 3.88
CA GLU A 40 5.73 16.05 2.89
C GLU A 40 5.86 14.96 1.81
N GLU A 41 6.89 14.10 1.90
CA GLU A 41 7.23 13.13 0.85
C GLU A 41 7.68 11.80 1.42
N ILE A 42 6.98 10.73 1.05
CA ILE A 42 7.26 9.36 1.47
C ILE A 42 7.35 8.48 0.24
N TYR A 43 8.48 7.79 0.12
CA TYR A 43 8.74 6.84 -0.94
C TYR A 43 8.25 5.45 -0.53
N ILE A 44 7.59 4.76 -1.46
CA ILE A 44 7.04 3.43 -1.24
C ILE A 44 7.54 2.51 -2.34
N LYS A 45 7.99 1.32 -1.95
CA LYS A 45 8.32 0.23 -2.85
C LYS A 45 7.40 -0.94 -2.55
N VAL A 46 6.64 -1.36 -3.54
CA VAL A 46 5.80 -2.56 -3.47
C VAL A 46 6.60 -3.72 -4.05
N LEU A 47 6.85 -4.74 -3.23
CA LEU A 47 7.62 -5.94 -3.58
C LEU A 47 6.69 -7.04 -4.08
N VAL A 48 7.00 -7.60 -5.25
CA VAL A 48 6.30 -8.77 -5.81
C VAL A 48 7.29 -9.90 -6.05
N GLU A 49 7.03 -11.03 -5.39
CA GLU A 49 7.76 -12.28 -5.61
C GLU A 49 7.29 -12.89 -6.95
N ILE A 50 8.08 -12.75 -8.01
CA ILE A 50 7.83 -13.49 -9.25
C ILE A 50 8.31 -14.92 -9.05
N ASN A 51 7.36 -15.83 -8.84
CA ASN A 51 7.63 -17.25 -8.91
C ASN A 51 7.66 -17.68 -10.38
N ASP A 52 8.83 -17.68 -11.02
CA ASP A 52 9.04 -18.31 -12.33
C ASP A 52 8.89 -19.84 -12.20
N THR A 53 7.65 -20.31 -12.10
CA THR A 53 7.35 -21.74 -12.08
C THR A 53 6.87 -22.15 -13.46
N LYS A 54 7.82 -22.36 -14.39
CA LYS A 54 7.58 -23.29 -15.49
C LYS A 54 7.61 -24.70 -14.91
N GLN A 55 6.47 -25.18 -14.44
CA GLN A 55 6.23 -26.62 -14.35
C GLN A 55 4.91 -26.94 -15.03
N ASN A 56 5.05 -27.56 -16.20
CA ASN A 56 4.01 -28.31 -16.87
C ASN A 56 3.44 -29.34 -15.89
N THR A 57 2.14 -29.30 -15.63
CA THR A 57 1.26 -30.46 -15.85
C THR A 57 -0.19 -30.00 -15.82
N SER A 58 -0.87 -30.39 -16.88
CA SER A 58 -2.28 -30.23 -17.17
C SER A 58 -3.17 -31.00 -16.19
N THR A 59 -4.20 -30.34 -15.65
CA THR A 59 -5.56 -30.91 -15.56
C THR A 59 -6.60 -29.79 -15.53
N THR A 60 -7.65 -30.02 -16.31
CA THR A 60 -8.77 -29.17 -16.75
C THR A 60 -9.75 -28.72 -15.64
N PRO A 61 -10.70 -27.80 -15.95
CA PRO A 61 -11.35 -26.92 -14.98
C PRO A 61 -12.63 -27.52 -14.40
N GLU A 62 -12.92 -27.22 -13.13
CA GLU A 62 -14.26 -27.40 -12.56
C GLU A 62 -14.84 -26.05 -12.17
N SER A 63 -15.89 -25.69 -12.90
CA SER A 63 -16.85 -24.65 -12.59
C SER A 63 -17.59 -24.99 -11.30
N THR A 64 -17.63 -24.08 -10.34
CA THR A 64 -18.80 -23.96 -9.47
C THR A 64 -19.17 -22.49 -9.29
N HIS A 65 -20.27 -22.12 -9.92
CA HIS A 65 -21.06 -20.96 -9.56
C HIS A 65 -21.42 -21.04 -8.08
N PHE A 66 -21.04 -20.03 -7.30
CA PHE A 66 -21.72 -19.70 -6.05
C PHE A 66 -22.28 -18.28 -6.13
N LYS A 67 -23.57 -18.20 -6.49
CA LYS A 67 -24.43 -17.12 -6.02
C LYS A 67 -24.75 -17.42 -4.57
N ASN A 68 -24.47 -16.49 -3.66
CA ASN A 68 -25.27 -16.39 -2.45
C ASN A 68 -25.52 -14.94 -2.06
N LYS A 69 -26.82 -14.69 -1.94
CA LYS A 69 -27.49 -13.47 -1.56
C LYS A 69 -27.73 -13.57 -0.06
N ILE A 70 -27.16 -12.69 0.75
CA ILE A 70 -27.67 -12.40 2.09
C ILE A 70 -27.83 -10.90 2.25
N ILE A 71 -29.08 -10.54 2.51
CA ILE A 71 -29.57 -9.21 2.85
C ILE A 71 -29.40 -9.05 4.36
N THR A 72 -28.59 -8.08 4.80
CA THR A 72 -28.76 -7.43 6.10
C THR A 72 -28.58 -5.93 5.93
N LYS A 73 -29.62 -5.19 6.32
CA LYS A 73 -29.79 -3.75 6.13
C LYS A 73 -28.83 -2.94 7.01
N LYS A 74 -28.35 -1.82 6.43
CA LYS A 74 -27.65 -0.65 7.01
C LYS A 74 -26.12 -0.75 7.23
N LEU A 75 -25.35 -0.53 6.17
CA LEU A 75 -24.65 0.72 5.85
C LEU A 75 -24.26 0.61 4.36
N SER A 76 -24.83 1.45 3.52
CA SER A 76 -24.64 1.39 2.06
C SER A 76 -23.26 1.93 1.67
N ILE A 77 -22.36 1.03 1.30
CA ILE A 77 -21.10 1.29 0.59
C ILE A 77 -21.46 1.49 -0.90
N PRO A 78 -21.00 2.55 -1.59
CA PRO A 78 -21.19 2.65 -3.03
C PRO A 78 -20.29 1.64 -3.76
N GLU A 79 -20.89 0.85 -4.65
CA GLU A 79 -20.19 0.06 -5.67
C GLU A 79 -19.60 1.03 -6.71
N PHE A 80 -18.28 1.18 -6.75
CA PHE A 80 -17.61 2.15 -7.61
C PHE A 80 -17.56 1.67 -9.08
N LYS A 81 -18.08 2.51 -9.98
CA LYS A 81 -17.98 2.34 -11.44
C LYS A 81 -17.22 3.53 -12.00
N HIS A 82 -16.17 3.24 -12.79
CA HIS A 82 -15.23 4.20 -13.37
C HIS A 82 -15.87 5.25 -14.29
N PRO A 83 -15.43 6.52 -14.23
CA PRO A 83 -15.51 7.45 -15.35
C PRO A 83 -14.14 8.01 -15.79
N LYS A 84 -14.11 8.41 -17.06
CA LYS A 84 -12.92 8.84 -17.82
C LYS A 84 -12.55 10.30 -17.59
N GLY A 85 -11.25 10.54 -17.37
CA GLY A 85 -10.46 11.62 -17.98
C GLY A 85 -10.62 13.05 -17.44
N ILE A 86 -9.47 13.72 -17.22
CA ILE A 86 -9.16 15.13 -17.52
C ILE A 86 -7.76 15.42 -16.94
N SER A 87 -6.92 16.06 -17.76
CA SER A 87 -5.49 16.38 -17.57
C SER A 87 -5.28 17.82 -17.13
N GLN A 88 -4.37 18.09 -16.18
CA GLN A 88 -3.72 19.40 -16.06
C GLN A 88 -2.24 19.26 -15.63
N GLN A 89 -1.40 20.08 -16.27
CA GLN A 89 0.07 20.08 -16.24
C GLN A 89 0.60 20.98 -15.12
N TYR A 90 1.58 20.50 -14.33
CA TYR A 90 2.49 21.37 -13.56
C TYR A 90 3.92 20.82 -13.52
N ASN A 91 4.88 21.75 -13.42
CA ASN A 91 6.30 21.57 -13.68
C ASN A 91 7.11 20.96 -12.53
N THR A 92 8.24 20.37 -12.94
CA THR A 92 9.20 19.50 -12.27
C THR A 92 10.06 20.10 -11.17
N LEU A 93 10.40 19.24 -10.19
CA LEU A 93 11.72 19.22 -9.54
C LEU A 93 12.38 17.83 -9.70
N THR A 94 13.66 17.86 -10.00
CA THR A 94 14.53 16.71 -10.30
C THR A 94 14.91 16.01 -9.00
N TYR A 95 14.50 14.75 -8.83
CA TYR A 95 14.87 13.94 -7.66
C TYR A 95 16.20 13.22 -7.89
N PHE A 96 17.02 13.22 -6.85
CA PHE A 96 18.24 12.43 -6.74
C PHE A 96 17.92 10.95 -6.95
N ILE A 97 18.48 10.38 -8.03
CA ILE A 97 18.49 8.95 -8.28
C ILE A 97 19.33 8.31 -7.17
N LEU A 98 18.70 7.51 -6.31
CA LEU A 98 19.43 6.62 -5.42
C LEU A 98 19.98 5.48 -6.27
N ASP A 99 21.26 5.61 -6.65
CA ASP A 99 22.03 4.59 -7.35
C ASP A 99 22.08 3.31 -6.50
N SER A 100 21.39 2.25 -6.92
CA SER A 100 21.61 0.91 -6.38
C SER A 100 22.46 0.09 -7.35
N LYS A 101 23.76 0.42 -7.43
CA LYS A 101 24.78 -0.58 -7.75
C LYS A 101 25.15 -1.31 -6.48
N THR A 102 24.48 -2.41 -6.16
CA THR A 102 25.07 -3.52 -5.37
C THR A 102 24.24 -4.79 -5.52
N ASN A 103 24.93 -5.86 -5.90
CA ASN A 103 24.58 -7.28 -5.86
C ASN A 103 23.30 -7.78 -6.58
N VAL A 104 23.56 -8.53 -7.66
CA VAL A 104 22.61 -9.40 -8.35
C VAL A 104 22.27 -10.58 -7.43
N GLN A 105 21.21 -10.42 -6.63
CA GLN A 105 20.42 -11.51 -6.08
C GLN A 105 18.98 -11.29 -6.53
N LYS A 106 18.36 -12.33 -7.11
CA LYS A 106 17.00 -12.35 -7.70
C LYS A 106 16.11 -11.23 -7.16
N THR A 107 16.04 -10.12 -7.89
CA THR A 107 15.28 -8.96 -7.45
C THR A 107 13.79 -9.30 -7.58
N PRO A 108 12.98 -9.24 -6.49
CA PRO A 108 11.54 -9.24 -6.65
C PRO A 108 11.18 -8.10 -7.62
N SER A 109 10.20 -8.33 -8.49
CA SER A 109 9.70 -7.23 -9.32
C SER A 109 9.11 -6.22 -8.37
N SER A 110 9.72 -5.04 -8.31
CA SER A 110 9.27 -3.98 -7.43
C SER A 110 8.71 -2.82 -8.23
N VAL A 111 7.67 -2.21 -7.67
CA VAL A 111 7.03 -1.03 -8.23
C VAL A 111 7.16 0.10 -7.22
N ASP A 112 7.73 1.21 -7.66
CA ASP A 112 8.09 2.34 -6.84
C ASP A 112 7.05 3.45 -6.98
N TYR A 113 6.64 4.01 -5.85
CA TYR A 113 5.68 5.09 -5.73
C TYR A 113 6.22 6.20 -4.83
N LEU A 114 5.68 7.40 -4.99
CA LEU A 114 5.95 8.54 -4.13
C LEU A 114 4.61 9.13 -3.68
N ILE A 115 4.36 9.13 -2.37
CA ILE A 115 3.27 9.90 -1.77
C ILE A 115 3.79 11.30 -1.45
N THR A 116 3.08 12.33 -1.90
CA THR A 116 3.34 13.72 -1.53
C THR A 116 2.11 14.37 -0.90
N GLY A 117 2.34 15.28 0.05
CA GLY A 117 1.28 15.96 0.78
C GLY A 117 1.56 17.45 0.94
N TYR A 118 1.80 18.17 -0.17
CA TYR A 118 2.11 19.60 -0.10
C TYR A 118 0.88 20.43 0.34
N PRO A 119 1.02 21.35 1.31
CA PRO A 119 -0.07 22.16 1.85
C PRO A 119 -0.81 23.03 0.85
N ILE A 120 -0.21 23.33 -0.31
CA ILE A 120 -0.85 24.11 -1.37
C ILE A 120 -2.01 23.35 -2.04
N TYR A 121 -1.97 22.01 -2.00
CA TYR A 121 -2.94 21.16 -2.67
C TYR A 121 -4.09 20.71 -1.76
N ASN A 122 -3.91 20.73 -0.44
CA ASN A 122 -4.88 20.27 0.56
C ASN A 122 -5.34 18.80 0.40
N CYS A 123 -4.67 17.99 -0.43
CA CYS A 123 -4.87 16.57 -0.60
C CYS A 123 -3.54 15.85 -0.90
N PRO A 124 -3.43 14.55 -0.62
CA PRO A 124 -2.26 13.77 -0.98
C PRO A 124 -2.27 13.42 -2.48
N TYR A 125 -1.09 13.43 -3.09
CA TYR A 125 -0.86 12.96 -4.46
C TYR A 125 0.10 11.79 -4.48
N ILE A 126 -0.17 10.82 -5.34
CA ILE A 126 0.67 9.63 -5.49
C ILE A 126 1.26 9.66 -6.89
N TYR A 127 2.56 9.43 -7.01
CA TYR A 127 3.26 9.37 -8.29
C TYR A 127 3.85 7.99 -8.47
N LEU A 128 3.73 7.44 -9.67
CA LEU A 128 4.47 6.24 -10.06
C LEU A 128 5.90 6.62 -10.45
N LYS A 129 6.89 6.02 -9.79
CA LYS A 129 8.33 6.26 -10.00
C LYS A 129 9.05 5.10 -10.67
N SER A 130 8.40 3.94 -10.81
CA SER A 130 8.98 2.70 -11.32
C SER A 130 9.80 2.85 -12.59
N ASN A 131 10.97 2.21 -12.59
CA ASN A 131 11.88 2.05 -13.73
C ASN A 131 11.46 0.93 -14.71
N MET A 132 10.22 0.43 -14.63
CA MET A 132 9.72 -0.65 -15.51
C MET A 132 9.12 -0.03 -16.77
N PRO A 133 9.77 -0.15 -17.95
CA PRO A 133 9.31 0.50 -19.18
C PRO A 133 7.97 -0.02 -19.72
N GLU A 134 7.49 -1.17 -19.23
CA GLU A 134 6.28 -1.87 -19.70
C GLU A 134 5.00 -1.59 -18.87
N LEU A 135 5.13 -0.97 -17.69
CA LEU A 135 3.98 -0.59 -16.84
C LEU A 135 3.41 0.79 -17.23
N LEU A 136 4.05 1.47 -18.18
CA LEU A 136 3.56 2.71 -18.75
C LEU A 136 2.42 2.36 -19.73
N PRO A 137 1.20 2.91 -19.56
CA PRO A 137 0.13 2.70 -20.52
C PRO A 137 0.65 3.05 -21.92
N THR A 138 0.35 2.19 -22.89
CA THR A 138 0.80 2.26 -24.30
C THR A 138 0.13 3.42 -25.06
N GLN A 139 0.11 4.61 -24.47
CA GLN A 139 -0.16 5.87 -25.11
C GLN A 139 0.96 6.84 -24.73
N ASN A 140 1.89 6.97 -25.67
CA ASN A 140 2.95 7.98 -25.74
C ASN A 140 4.17 7.73 -24.84
N LYS A 141 5.22 7.20 -25.48
CA LYS A 141 6.60 7.09 -24.99
C LYS A 141 7.25 8.48 -24.78
N THR A 142 6.73 9.26 -23.85
CA THR A 142 7.45 10.42 -23.33
C THR A 142 7.60 10.24 -21.83
N THR A 143 8.83 10.45 -21.35
CA THR A 143 9.26 10.60 -19.94
C THR A 143 8.45 11.61 -19.11
N GLN A 144 7.38 12.18 -19.69
CA GLN A 144 6.42 13.08 -19.07
C GLN A 144 5.36 12.34 -18.22
N ASN A 145 5.04 11.07 -18.52
CA ASN A 145 4.05 10.30 -17.75
C ASN A 145 4.52 9.95 -16.31
N LEU A 146 5.83 9.95 -16.05
CA LEU A 146 6.42 9.82 -14.71
C LEU A 146 6.18 11.05 -13.80
N LYS A 147 5.63 12.13 -14.36
CA LYS A 147 5.45 13.43 -13.67
C LYS A 147 4.02 13.69 -13.23
N LEU A 148 3.05 12.92 -13.72
CA LEU A 148 1.64 13.11 -13.34
C LEU A 148 1.31 12.20 -12.16
N PRO A 149 0.50 12.69 -11.21
CA PRO A 149 0.01 11.85 -10.14
C PRO A 149 -0.92 10.77 -10.73
N ILE A 150 -0.79 9.55 -10.23
CA ILE A 150 -1.75 8.48 -10.53
C ILE A 150 -3.08 8.82 -9.87
N LYS A 151 -4.17 8.49 -10.55
CA LYS A 151 -5.51 8.62 -9.99
C LYS A 151 -5.81 7.37 -9.19
N LEU A 152 -5.99 7.56 -7.89
CA LEU A 152 -6.46 6.56 -6.95
C LEU A 152 -7.86 6.97 -6.49
N GLU A 153 -8.76 6.01 -6.32
CA GLU A 153 -10.11 6.25 -5.80
C GLU A 153 -10.01 6.87 -4.40
N SER A 154 -9.09 6.38 -3.56
CA SER A 154 -8.86 6.93 -2.22
C SER A 154 -8.49 8.41 -2.24
N THR A 155 -7.73 8.89 -3.22
CA THR A 155 -7.39 10.32 -3.31
C THR A 155 -8.42 11.15 -4.06
N GLU A 156 -9.17 10.56 -4.98
CA GLU A 156 -10.28 11.21 -5.66
C GLU A 156 -11.39 11.57 -4.66
N PHE A 157 -11.75 10.64 -3.77
CA PHE A 157 -12.75 10.87 -2.73
C PHE A 157 -12.20 11.49 -1.44
N TRP A 158 -10.99 12.06 -1.48
CA TRP A 158 -10.36 12.71 -0.33
C TRP A 158 -11.29 13.73 0.34
N HIS A 159 -12.01 14.54 -0.44
CA HIS A 159 -12.87 15.60 0.09
C HIS A 159 -14.25 15.11 0.55
N GLU A 160 -14.60 13.86 0.24
CA GLU A 160 -15.93 13.29 0.51
C GLU A 160 -15.93 12.33 1.70
N TYR A 161 -14.86 11.56 1.87
CA TYR A 161 -14.74 10.57 2.95
C TYR A 161 -13.51 10.82 3.83
N GLU A 162 -13.52 10.24 5.02
CA GLU A 162 -12.36 10.19 5.91
C GLU A 162 -11.37 9.12 5.44
N ILE A 163 -10.51 9.51 4.50
CA ILE A 163 -9.47 8.67 3.94
C ILE A 163 -8.26 8.64 4.88
N GLN A 164 -7.85 7.44 5.27
CA GLN A 164 -6.72 7.14 6.12
C GLN A 164 -5.53 6.66 5.27
N PRO A 165 -4.28 6.75 5.76
CA PRO A 165 -3.12 6.30 4.99
C PRO A 165 -3.19 4.84 4.55
N TRP A 166 -3.71 3.96 5.41
CA TRP A 166 -3.85 2.54 5.07
C TRP A 166 -4.94 2.27 4.02
N ASP A 167 -5.90 3.17 3.78
CA ASP A 167 -6.79 3.08 2.61
C ASP A 167 -5.96 3.23 1.32
N VAL A 168 -5.10 4.25 1.26
CA VAL A 168 -4.23 4.54 0.12
C VAL A 168 -3.21 3.42 -0.10
N LEU A 169 -2.59 2.92 0.97
CA LEU A 169 -1.60 1.85 0.88
C LEU A 169 -2.22 0.54 0.38
N ALA A 170 -3.41 0.17 0.88
CA ALA A 170 -4.12 -1.01 0.42
C ALA A 170 -4.45 -0.90 -1.07
N GLU A 171 -4.89 0.28 -1.53
CA GLU A 171 -5.16 0.52 -2.95
C GLU A 171 -3.89 0.44 -3.81
N ILE A 172 -2.79 1.07 -3.37
CA ILE A 172 -1.49 1.01 -4.08
C ILE A 172 -1.05 -0.44 -4.27
N VAL A 173 -1.08 -1.25 -3.20
CA VAL A 173 -0.70 -2.66 -3.27
C VAL A 173 -1.68 -3.43 -4.15
N GLY A 174 -3.00 -3.24 -3.96
CA GLY A 174 -4.03 -3.88 -4.77
C GLY A 174 -3.85 -3.62 -6.27
N SER A 175 -3.71 -2.35 -6.68
CA SER A 175 -3.48 -1.97 -8.07
C SER A 175 -2.14 -2.51 -8.58
N THR A 176 -1.08 -2.51 -7.76
CA THR A 176 0.21 -3.07 -8.17
C THR A 176 0.08 -4.56 -8.49
N PHE A 177 -0.58 -5.31 -7.62
CA PHE A 177 -0.80 -6.73 -7.83
C PHE A 177 -1.77 -6.98 -8.99
N GLU A 178 -2.84 -6.21 -9.16
CA GLU A 178 -3.72 -6.34 -10.33
C GLU A 178 -2.95 -6.15 -11.65
N ILE A 179 -2.12 -5.11 -11.73
CA ILE A 179 -1.31 -4.82 -12.92
C ILE A 179 -0.29 -5.94 -13.17
N LEU A 180 0.33 -6.48 -12.12
CA LEU A 180 1.33 -7.54 -12.23
C LEU A 180 0.74 -8.95 -12.35
N ASN A 181 -0.50 -9.19 -11.90
CA ASN A 181 -1.19 -10.47 -11.96
C ASN A 181 -1.72 -10.80 -13.36
N GLN A 182 -1.74 -9.83 -14.27
CA GLN A 182 -1.79 -10.12 -15.71
C GLN A 182 -0.60 -11.00 -16.17
N LYS A 183 0.48 -11.06 -15.38
CA LYS A 183 1.70 -11.86 -15.64
C LYS A 183 1.95 -12.98 -14.62
N SER A 184 1.30 -12.98 -13.45
CA SER A 184 1.54 -13.96 -12.38
C SER A 184 0.24 -14.41 -11.71
N GLN A 185 0.10 -15.71 -11.46
CA GLN A 185 -1.09 -16.35 -10.90
C GLN A 185 -1.21 -16.17 -9.36
N ALA A 186 -0.72 -15.06 -8.81
CA ALA A 186 -0.59 -14.84 -7.36
C ALA A 186 -1.36 -13.59 -6.89
N GLU A 187 -2.62 -13.77 -6.48
CA GLU A 187 -3.41 -12.70 -5.87
C GLU A 187 -2.93 -12.35 -4.45
N THR A 188 -2.77 -11.06 -4.15
CA THR A 188 -2.63 -10.62 -2.76
C THR A 188 -3.96 -10.62 -2.07
N LYS A 189 -4.11 -11.55 -1.13
CA LYS A 189 -5.31 -11.59 -0.28
C LYS A 189 -5.26 -10.58 0.85
N ASN A 190 -4.07 -10.30 1.40
CA ASN A 190 -3.84 -9.31 2.46
C ASN A 190 -2.73 -8.33 2.04
N PRO A 191 -3.04 -7.05 1.75
CA PRO A 191 -2.04 -6.02 1.41
C PRO A 191 -1.00 -5.76 2.50
N PHE A 192 -1.37 -5.98 3.77
CA PHE A 192 -0.54 -5.72 4.95
C PHE A 192 0.06 -6.99 5.54
N GLN A 193 0.18 -8.06 4.76
CA GLN A 193 0.73 -9.33 5.22
C GLN A 193 2.12 -9.13 5.85
N LEU A 194 2.35 -9.80 6.97
CA LEU A 194 3.63 -9.74 7.68
C LEU A 194 4.65 -10.74 7.15
N ASN A 195 5.92 -10.35 7.23
CA ASN A 195 7.09 -11.20 7.05
C ASN A 195 7.65 -11.58 8.42
N PHE A 196 7.08 -12.63 9.04
CA PHE A 196 7.53 -13.10 10.35
C PHE A 196 9.02 -13.46 10.41
N PRO A 197 9.63 -14.12 9.40
CA PRO A 197 11.07 -14.35 9.37
C PRO A 197 11.91 -13.07 9.51
N GLU A 198 11.50 -11.98 8.84
CA GLU A 198 12.17 -10.68 8.95
C GLU A 198 12.02 -10.09 10.35
N LEU A 199 10.82 -10.14 10.93
CA LEU A 199 10.59 -9.70 12.31
C LEU A 199 11.46 -10.50 13.31
N LEU A 200 11.56 -11.82 13.12
CA LEU A 200 12.38 -12.71 13.95
C LEU A 200 13.88 -12.54 13.74
N SER A 201 14.32 -11.86 12.68
CA SER A 201 15.73 -11.53 12.47
C SER A 201 16.20 -10.34 13.30
N LEU A 202 15.27 -9.49 13.76
CA LEU A 202 15.58 -8.28 14.52
C LEU A 202 16.14 -8.59 15.91
N PRO A 203 17.05 -7.75 16.44
CA PRO A 203 17.51 -7.83 17.83
C PRO A 203 16.33 -7.79 18.81
N ILE A 204 16.42 -8.48 19.95
CA ILE A 204 15.30 -8.69 20.87
C ILE A 204 14.57 -7.40 21.29
N LYS A 205 15.34 -6.33 21.58
CA LYS A 205 14.81 -5.02 21.99
C LYS A 205 14.03 -4.35 20.85
N GLU A 206 14.61 -4.34 19.65
CA GLU A 206 13.98 -3.77 18.46
C GLU A 206 12.75 -4.57 18.04
N ARG A 207 12.84 -5.90 18.13
CA ARG A 207 11.75 -6.82 17.83
C ARG A 207 10.53 -6.56 18.70
N MET A 208 10.72 -6.40 20.01
CA MET A 208 9.62 -6.11 20.94
C MET A 208 8.89 -4.81 20.59
N VAL A 209 9.63 -3.76 20.26
CA VAL A 209 9.05 -2.47 19.84
C VAL A 209 8.34 -2.62 18.50
N ALA A 210 8.98 -3.27 17.51
CA ALA A 210 8.40 -3.48 16.18
C ALA A 210 7.08 -4.26 16.25
N ILE A 211 7.02 -5.32 17.07
CA ILE A 211 5.80 -6.10 17.29
C ILE A 211 4.70 -5.24 17.93
N GLY A 212 5.02 -4.50 18.99
CA GLY A 212 4.04 -3.65 19.67
C GLY A 212 3.42 -2.60 18.73
N SER A 213 4.25 -1.89 17.98
CA SER A 213 3.80 -0.89 17.01
C SER A 213 3.02 -1.52 15.85
N MET A 214 3.45 -2.69 15.35
CA MET A 214 2.74 -3.41 14.29
C MET A 214 1.37 -3.90 14.76
N LEU A 215 1.25 -4.40 16.00
CA LEU A 215 -0.03 -4.78 16.60
C LEU A 215 -1.00 -3.60 16.68
N GLU A 216 -0.53 -2.42 17.09
CA GLU A 216 -1.36 -1.22 17.13
C GLU A 216 -1.85 -0.83 15.73
N PHE A 217 -0.95 -0.85 14.74
CA PHE A 217 -1.29 -0.57 13.35
C PHE A 217 -2.32 -1.56 12.79
N LEU A 218 -2.07 -2.86 12.89
CA LEU A 218 -2.96 -3.88 12.33
C LEU A 218 -4.35 -3.85 12.99
N ARG A 219 -4.45 -3.50 14.28
CA ARG A 219 -5.76 -3.28 14.93
C ARG A 219 -6.54 -2.13 14.29
N LYS A 220 -5.89 -1.01 13.98
CA LYS A 220 -6.52 0.12 13.27
C LYS A 220 -7.02 -0.32 11.88
N VAL A 221 -6.22 -1.10 11.16
CA VAL A 221 -6.59 -1.66 9.85
C VAL A 221 -7.77 -2.64 9.98
N HIS A 222 -7.74 -3.55 10.94
CA HIS A 222 -8.81 -4.53 11.15
C HIS A 222 -10.17 -3.86 11.44
N LEU A 223 -10.17 -2.84 12.30
CA LEU A 223 -11.36 -2.07 12.67
C LEU A 223 -12.01 -1.33 11.50
N ARG A 224 -11.26 -1.09 10.42
CA ARG A 224 -11.79 -0.44 9.21
C ARG A 224 -12.74 -1.35 8.40
N GLY A 225 -12.67 -2.67 8.60
CA GLY A 225 -13.63 -3.62 8.02
C GLY A 225 -13.43 -3.90 6.52
N TYR A 226 -12.18 -4.07 6.07
CA TYR A 226 -11.86 -4.45 4.70
C TYR A 226 -12.26 -5.90 4.38
N TYR A 227 -12.28 -6.24 3.08
CA TYR A 227 -12.51 -7.61 2.61
C TYR A 227 -11.44 -8.61 3.11
N PHE A 228 -10.28 -8.12 3.55
CA PHE A 228 -9.17 -8.90 4.10
C PHE A 228 -9.04 -8.81 5.62
N SER A 229 -10.03 -8.24 6.32
CA SER A 229 -9.97 -8.05 7.78
C SER A 229 -9.73 -9.34 8.57
N ASP A 230 -10.27 -10.46 8.12
CA ASP A 230 -10.06 -11.78 8.76
C ASP A 230 -8.61 -12.26 8.64
N LEU A 231 -7.95 -11.95 7.53
CA LEU A 231 -6.54 -12.28 7.31
C LEU A 231 -5.63 -11.41 8.18
N VAL A 232 -5.97 -10.13 8.33
CA VAL A 232 -5.28 -9.23 9.27
C VAL A 232 -5.47 -9.71 10.70
N LEU A 233 -6.66 -10.21 11.06
CA LEU A 233 -6.90 -10.77 12.39
C LEU A 233 -6.01 -11.99 12.65
N HIS A 234 -5.86 -12.88 11.67
CA HIS A 234 -4.96 -14.01 11.78
C HIS A 234 -3.50 -13.58 12.01
N ASP A 235 -3.03 -12.56 11.27
CA ASP A 235 -1.68 -12.00 11.47
C ASP A 235 -1.54 -11.37 12.87
N ILE A 236 -2.60 -10.72 13.40
CA ILE A 236 -2.64 -10.18 14.77
C ILE A 236 -2.49 -11.30 15.80
N GLU A 237 -3.23 -12.40 15.66
CA GLU A 237 -3.18 -13.54 16.59
C GLU A 237 -1.77 -14.15 16.63
N GLN A 238 -1.18 -14.43 15.46
CA GLN A 238 0.19 -14.94 15.36
C GLN A 238 1.21 -13.99 15.98
N LEU A 239 1.04 -12.68 15.77
CA LEU A 239 1.92 -11.67 16.31
C LEU A 239 1.79 -11.54 17.85
N GLN A 240 0.58 -11.73 18.40
CA GLN A 240 0.34 -11.79 19.84
C GLN A 240 0.99 -13.03 20.47
N GLU A 241 0.82 -14.21 19.88
CA GLU A 241 1.48 -15.43 20.35
C GLU A 241 3.00 -15.28 20.39
N LEU A 242 3.56 -14.68 19.34
CA LEU A 242 4.98 -14.40 19.25
C LEU A 242 5.43 -13.40 20.33
N TYR A 243 4.66 -12.35 20.57
CA TYR A 243 4.92 -11.38 21.65
C TYR A 243 4.94 -12.05 23.03
N TYR A 244 3.94 -12.88 23.34
CA TYR A 244 3.88 -13.62 24.61
C TYR A 244 5.03 -14.60 24.77
N SER A 245 5.39 -15.31 23.70
CA SER A 245 6.54 -16.22 23.68
C SER A 245 7.84 -15.50 24.04
N ILE A 246 8.09 -14.33 23.43
CA ILE A 246 9.28 -13.53 23.72
C ILE A 246 9.31 -13.08 25.19
N ILE A 247 8.20 -12.55 25.71
CA ILE A 247 8.12 -12.10 27.11
C ILE A 247 8.42 -13.27 28.05
N LYS A 248 7.85 -14.45 27.79
CA LYS A 248 8.06 -15.63 28.62
C LYS A 248 9.53 -16.08 28.67
N HIS A 249 10.30 -15.84 27.60
CA HIS A 249 11.73 -16.14 27.57
C HIS A 249 12.62 -15.07 28.23
N LEU A 250 12.07 -13.88 28.53
CA LEU A 250 12.78 -12.77 29.16
C LEU A 250 12.58 -12.68 30.67
N VAL A 251 11.52 -13.31 31.20
CA VAL A 251 11.19 -13.41 32.63
C VAL A 251 11.70 -14.73 33.20
#